data_AF-A0A833G2P9-F1
#
_entry.id   AF-A0A833G2P9-F1
#
_cell.length_a   1.000
_cell.length_b   1.000
_cell.length_c   1.000
_cell.angle_alpha   90.00
_cell.angle_beta   90.00
_cell.angle_gamma   90.00
#
_symmetry.space_group_name_H-M   'P 1'
#
loop_
_entity.id
_entity.type
_entity.pdbx_description
1 polymer ?
#
loop_
_entity_poly.entity_id
_entity_poly.type
_entity_poly.pdbx_seq_one_letter_code
_entity_poly.pdbx_strand_id
1 'polypeptide(L)'
;KNGELVVKNGKVVKVVAGATHVVRPDYDPSIETSLRDYFDRYHTVKLDNFRVSDQEIVDSNCGHTGGECGCVIVQPCGPRTS
;
A
#
# COMPACT_ATOMS: atom_id res chain seq x y z
N LYS A 1 9.68 -17.34 -5.70
CA LYS A 1 8.66 -16.39 -5.21
C LYS A 1 7.31 -17.07 -5.30
N ASN A 2 6.60 -17.24 -4.18
CA ASN A 2 5.35 -18.03 -4.09
C ASN A 2 5.44 -19.42 -4.76
N GLY A 3 6.56 -20.14 -4.55
CA GLY A 3 6.81 -21.42 -5.19
C GLY A 3 7.39 -21.38 -6.61
N GLU A 4 7.45 -20.21 -7.26
CA GLU A 4 7.97 -20.07 -8.63
C GLU A 4 9.49 -19.77 -8.68
N LEU A 5 10.17 -20.34 -9.68
CA LEU A 5 11.58 -20.07 -9.96
C LEU A 5 11.73 -18.69 -10.63
N VAL A 6 12.35 -17.75 -9.94
CA VAL A 6 12.56 -16.37 -10.43
C VAL A 6 14.02 -16.06 -10.77
N VAL A 7 14.97 -16.84 -10.25
CA VAL A 7 16.41 -16.71 -10.51
C VAL A 7 17.00 -18.09 -10.75
N LYS A 8 17.85 -18.23 -11.77
CA LYS A 8 18.61 -19.45 -12.06
C LYS A 8 20.05 -19.06 -12.40
N ASN A 9 21.03 -19.69 -11.75
CA ASN A 9 22.46 -19.43 -11.99
C ASN A 9 22.84 -17.95 -11.93
N GLY A 10 22.32 -17.22 -10.94
CA GLY A 10 22.58 -15.78 -10.77
C GLY A 10 21.87 -14.85 -11.76
N LYS A 11 21.06 -15.38 -12.68
CA LYS A 11 20.29 -14.60 -13.66
C LYS A 11 18.80 -14.60 -13.31
N VAL A 12 18.16 -13.43 -13.38
CA VAL A 12 16.70 -13.30 -13.26
C VAL A 12 16.07 -13.95 -14.49
N VAL A 13 15.17 -14.93 -14.25
CA VAL A 13 14.47 -15.67 -15.31
C VAL A 13 12.98 -15.36 -15.35
N LYS A 14 12.42 -14.78 -14.29
CA LYS A 14 11.02 -14.33 -14.23
C LYS A 14 10.91 -13.10 -13.35
N VAL A 15 10.23 -12.07 -13.86
CA VAL A 15 9.81 -10.90 -13.08
C VAL A 15 8.37 -11.13 -12.65
N VAL A 16 8.11 -10.89 -11.37
CA VAL A 16 6.80 -11.10 -10.75
C VAL A 16 6.52 -9.94 -9.80
N ALA A 17 5.28 -9.47 -9.76
CA ALA A 17 4.83 -8.44 -8.81
C ALA A 17 4.84 -8.96 -7.38
N GLY A 18 5.29 -8.13 -6.42
CA GLY A 18 5.30 -8.47 -4.99
C GLY A 18 3.94 -8.26 -4.34
N ALA A 19 3.88 -8.46 -3.02
CA ALA A 19 2.73 -8.06 -2.22
C ALA A 19 3.14 -6.95 -1.25
N THR A 20 2.26 -5.98 -1.05
CA THR A 20 2.41 -4.95 -0.01
C THR A 20 1.65 -5.41 1.22
N HIS A 21 2.34 -5.59 2.33
CA HIS A 21 1.72 -5.98 3.59
C HIS A 21 1.30 -4.72 4.36
N VAL A 22 0.04 -4.66 4.81
CA VAL A 22 -0.51 -3.50 5.53
C VAL A 22 -1.22 -3.94 6.81
N VAL A 23 -1.38 -3.01 7.76
CA VAL A 23 -2.25 -3.17 8.92
C VAL A 23 -3.32 -2.07 8.90
N ARG A 24 -4.49 -2.36 9.48
CA ARG A 24 -5.62 -1.41 9.56
C ARG A 24 -6.05 -1.24 11.02
N PRO A 25 -5.23 -0.56 11.86
CA PRO A 25 -5.60 -0.31 13.24
C PRO A 25 -6.82 0.63 13.30
N ASP A 26 -7.74 0.37 14.23
CA ASP A 26 -8.83 1.29 14.52
C ASP A 26 -8.28 2.63 15.03
N TYR A 27 -8.87 3.73 14.60
CA TYR A 27 -8.54 5.08 15.08
C TYR A 27 -9.82 5.89 15.24
N ASP A 28 -9.74 7.02 15.96
CA ASP A 28 -10.86 7.94 16.09
C ASP A 28 -11.02 8.76 14.80
N PRO A 29 -12.10 8.61 14.03
CA PRO A 29 -12.29 9.34 12.77
C PRO A 29 -12.39 10.85 12.93
N SER A 30 -12.69 11.35 14.14
CA SER A 30 -12.77 12.79 14.41
C SER A 30 -11.42 13.50 14.21
N ILE A 31 -10.29 12.77 14.29
CA ILE A 31 -8.95 13.31 14.04
C ILE A 31 -8.82 13.84 12.61
N GLU A 32 -9.60 13.34 11.66
CA GLU A 32 -9.51 13.79 10.28
C GLU A 32 -9.93 15.26 10.11
N THR A 33 -10.80 15.78 10.97
CA THR A 33 -11.24 17.17 10.91
C THR A 33 -10.07 18.12 11.17
N SER A 34 -9.33 17.91 12.27
CA SER A 34 -8.17 18.76 12.60
C SER A 34 -7.03 18.57 11.59
N LEU A 35 -6.87 17.37 11.03
CA LEU A 35 -5.91 17.11 9.95
C LEU A 35 -6.28 17.85 8.66
N ARG A 36 -7.56 17.88 8.27
CA ARG A 36 -8.01 18.64 7.09
C ARG A 36 -7.70 20.13 7.25
N ASP A 37 -8.06 20.72 8.39
CA ASP A 37 -7.78 22.13 8.67
C ASP A 37 -6.28 22.45 8.63
N TYR A 38 -5.44 21.53 9.13
CA TYR A 38 -3.99 21.68 9.06
C TYR A 38 -3.48 21.62 7.61
N PHE A 39 -3.92 20.63 6.83
CA PHE A 39 -3.50 20.47 5.43
C PHE A 39 -3.92 21.68 4.59
N ASP A 40 -5.13 22.20 4.77
CA ASP A 40 -5.62 23.36 4.02
C ASP A 40 -4.85 24.64 4.34
N ARG A 41 -4.38 24.81 5.59
CA ARG A 41 -3.64 26.01 6.03
C ARG A 41 -2.16 25.97 5.69
N TYR A 42 -1.55 24.79 5.75
CA TYR A 42 -0.09 24.66 5.81
C TYR A 42 0.51 23.72 4.78
N HIS A 43 -0.31 22.95 4.05
CA HIS A 43 0.16 22.03 3.03
C HIS A 43 -0.23 22.53 1.63
N THR A 44 0.54 22.09 0.64
CA THR A 44 0.27 22.38 -0.78
C THR A 44 -0.70 21.40 -1.44
N VAL A 45 -1.13 20.35 -0.73
CA VAL A 45 -2.07 19.33 -1.22
C VAL A 45 -3.14 19.08 -0.17
N LYS A 46 -4.35 18.72 -0.62
CA LYS A 46 -5.46 18.35 0.27
C LYS A 46 -5.20 16.98 0.90
N LEU A 47 -5.72 16.77 2.11
CA LEU A 47 -5.59 15.49 2.83
C LEU A 47 -6.07 14.30 1.98
N ASP A 48 -7.16 14.46 1.22
CA ASP A 48 -7.72 13.38 0.40
C ASP A 48 -6.76 12.95 -0.73
N ASN A 49 -5.92 13.86 -1.23
CA ASN A 49 -4.89 13.56 -2.24
C ASN A 49 -3.59 13.02 -1.65
N PHE A 50 -3.46 13.05 -0.32
CA PHE A 50 -2.32 12.49 0.40
C PHE A 50 -2.55 11.01 0.76
N ARG A 51 -3.81 10.57 0.81
CA ARG A 51 -4.18 9.18 1.09
C ARG A 51 -3.80 8.30 -0.09
N VAL A 52 -3.23 7.14 0.21
CA VAL A 52 -2.96 6.10 -0.79
C VAL A 52 -4.04 5.04 -0.70
N SER A 53 -4.74 4.82 -1.80
CA SER A 53 -5.75 3.78 -1.92
C SER A 53 -5.10 2.40 -2.16
N ASP A 54 -5.82 1.32 -1.81
CA ASP A 54 -5.38 -0.04 -2.15
C ASP A 54 -5.15 -0.20 -3.66
N GLN A 55 -5.99 0.45 -4.48
CA GLN A 55 -5.89 0.39 -5.94
C GLN A 55 -4.57 1.00 -6.43
N GLU A 56 -4.16 2.16 -5.91
CA GLU A 56 -2.86 2.75 -6.24
C GLU A 56 -1.69 1.85 -5.87
N ILE A 57 -1.80 1.10 -4.75
CA ILE A 57 -0.77 0.13 -4.33
C ILE A 57 -0.72 -1.06 -5.29
N VAL A 58 -1.88 -1.58 -5.69
CA VAL A 58 -2.00 -2.70 -6.63
C VAL A 58 -1.46 -2.29 -8.00
N ASP A 59 -1.92 -1.16 -8.53
CA ASP A 59 -1.57 -0.63 -9.85
C ASP A 59 -0.08 -0.32 -9.96
N SER A 60 0.49 0.31 -8.93
CA SER A 60 1.93 0.60 -8.88
C SER A 60 2.78 -0.68 -8.88
N ASN A 61 2.25 -1.78 -8.34
CA ASN A 61 2.93 -3.07 -8.29
C ASN A 61 2.72 -3.93 -9.54
N CYS A 62 1.83 -3.55 -10.49
CA CYS A 62 1.56 -4.35 -11.69
C CYS A 62 2.77 -4.47 -12.64
N GLY A 63 3.73 -3.54 -12.59
CA GLY A 63 4.79 -3.44 -13.60
C GLY A 63 4.25 -3.25 -15.03
N HIS A 64 5.14 -3.05 -16.00
CA HIS A 64 4.79 -2.98 -17.44
C HIS A 64 4.57 -4.36 -18.10
N THR A 65 4.53 -5.43 -17.30
CA THR A 65 4.35 -6.79 -17.79
C THR A 65 2.93 -7.20 -17.47
N GLY A 66 2.07 -7.34 -18.47
CA GLY A 66 0.64 -7.67 -18.36
C GLY A 66 0.33 -9.05 -17.75
N GLY A 67 0.81 -9.28 -16.52
CA GLY A 67 0.51 -10.41 -15.66
C GLY A 67 -0.29 -9.98 -14.43
N GLU A 68 -0.38 -10.88 -13.45
CA GLU A 68 -1.08 -10.64 -12.18
C GLU A 68 -0.46 -9.45 -11.44
N CYS A 69 -1.27 -8.40 -11.27
CA CYS A 69 -0.92 -7.23 -10.46
C CYS A 69 -0.57 -7.63 -9.03
N GLY A 70 0.35 -6.88 -8.40
CA GLY A 70 0.67 -7.12 -6.99
C GLY A 70 -0.56 -6.96 -6.09
N CYS A 71 -0.54 -7.56 -4.91
CA CYS A 71 -1.68 -7.54 -4.00
C CYS A 71 -1.39 -6.80 -2.69
N VAL A 72 -2.46 -6.34 -2.04
CA VAL A 72 -2.42 -5.85 -0.66
C VAL A 72 -2.75 -7.02 0.27
N ILE A 73 -1.84 -7.36 1.17
CA ILE A 73 -2.07 -8.39 2.20
C ILE A 73 -2.29 -7.69 3.53
N VAL A 74 -3.54 -7.68 3.99
CA VAL A 74 -3.91 -7.12 5.31
C VAL A 74 -3.51 -8.12 6.40
N GLN A 75 -2.60 -7.70 7.26
CA GLN A 75 -2.17 -8.46 8.43
C GLN A 75 -3.15 -8.23 9.59
N PRO A 76 -3.36 -9.23 10.46
CA PRO A 76 -4.11 -9.03 11.69
C PRO A 76 -3.41 -7.97 12.54
N CYS A 77 -4.18 -7.03 13.08
CA CYS A 77 -3.72 -6.01 14.00
C CYS A 77 -4.55 -6.12 15.29
N GLY A 78 -3.88 -6.02 16.44
CA GLY A 78 -4.58 -5.93 17.72
C GLY A 78 -5.33 -4.60 17.86
N PRO A 79 -6.34 -4.53 18.76
CA PRO A 79 -7.00 -3.27 19.06
C PRO A 79 -6.00 -2.26 19.62
N ARG A 80 -6.22 -0.96 19.38
CA ARG A 80 -5.42 0.07 20.03
C ARG A 80 -5.62 -0.02 21.55
N THR A 81 -4.54 -0.28 22.28
CA THR A 81 -4.51 -0.19 23.74
C THR A 81 -4.23 1.26 24.12
N SER A 82 -5.15 1.90 24.86
CA SER A 82 -4.98 3.24 25.44
C SER A 82 -4.11 3.21 26.68
#